data_AF-A0A5K1BU68-F1
#
_entry.id   AF-A0A5K1BU68-F1
#
_cell.length_a   1.000
_cell.length_b   1.000
_cell.length_c   1.000
_cell.angle_alpha   90.00
_cell.angle_beta   90.00
_cell.angle_gamma   90.00
#
_symmetry.space_group_name_H-M   'P 1'
#
loop_
_entity.id
_entity.type
_entity.pdbx_description
1 polymer ?
#
loop_
_entity_poly.entity_id
_entity_poly.type
_entity_poly.pdbx_seq_one_letter_code
_entity_poly.pdbx_strand_id
1 'polypeptide(L)' 'EVISEEYVLEYGNDCLEMHVGAVQPGERVLVIDDLVATGGTLGAAIRLLGRHLLTCNHA' A
#
# COMPACT_ATOMS: atom_id res chain seq x y z
N GLU A 1 1.50 5.87 -16.02
CA GLU A 1 2.64 5.81 -15.08
C GLU A 1 2.20 5.13 -13.80
N VAL A 2 3.08 4.39 -13.14
CA VAL A 2 2.82 3.65 -11.91
C VAL A 2 3.89 3.95 -10.87
N ILE A 3 3.52 3.86 -9.60
CA ILE A 3 4.44 3.80 -8.46
C ILE A 3 4.40 2.39 -7.88
N SER A 4 5.53 1.94 -7.33
CA SER A 4 5.71 0.59 -6.85
C SER A 4 6.30 0.53 -5.44
N GLU A 5 5.91 -0.50 -4.67
CA GLU A 5 6.52 -0.83 -3.38
C GLU A 5 6.77 -2.33 -3.29
N GLU A 6 8.02 -2.69 -3.00
CA GLU A 6 8.40 -4.07 -2.71
C GLU A 6 8.00 -4.47 -1.29
N TYR A 7 7.75 -5.76 -1.12
CA TYR A 7 7.57 -6.41 0.16
C TYR A 7 8.16 -7.82 0.17
N VAL A 8 8.49 -8.30 1.37
CA VAL A 8 9.20 -9.56 1.57
C VAL A 8 8.20 -10.71 1.69
N LEU A 9 8.50 -11.81 1.02
CA LEU A 9 7.83 -13.11 1.17
C LEU A 9 8.68 -14.05 2.03
N GLU A 10 8.20 -15.27 2.27
CA GLU A 10 9.01 -16.31 2.91
C GLU A 10 10.27 -16.62 2.07
N TYR A 11 10.12 -16.62 0.74
CA TYR A 11 11.21 -16.86 -0.20
C TYR A 11 11.21 -15.76 -1.27
N GLY A 12 11.98 -14.71 -1.03
CA GLY A 12 12.17 -13.61 -1.97
C GLY A 12 11.27 -12.41 -1.70
N ASN A 13 11.06 -11.61 -2.74
CA ASN A 13 10.30 -10.37 -2.69
C ASN A 13 9.23 -10.39 -3.78
N ASP A 14 8.18 -9.62 -3.55
CA ASP A 14 7.17 -9.28 -4.56
C ASP A 14 6.89 -7.78 -4.52
N CYS A 15 6.11 -7.28 -5.48
CA CYS A 15 5.91 -5.86 -5.71
C CYS A 15 4.42 -5.52 -5.88
N LEU A 16 3.97 -4.46 -5.19
CA LEU A 16 2.64 -3.88 -5.42
C LEU A 16 2.77 -2.59 -6.24
N GLU A 17 1.89 -2.41 -7.23
CA GLU A 17 1.87 -1.21 -8.07
C GLU A 17 0.53 -0.46 -7.97
N MET A 18 0.58 0.87 -8.09
CA MET A 18 -0.60 1.75 -8.14
C MET A 18 -0.42 2.83 -9.21
N HIS A 19 -1.51 3.17 -9.90
CA HIS A 19 -1.51 4.29 -10.85
C HIS A 19 -1.14 5.62 -10.17
N VAL A 20 -0.26 6.40 -10.81
CA VAL A 20 0.06 7.76 -10.36
C VAL A 20 -1.22 8.60 -10.37
N GLY A 21 -1.53 9.24 -9.24
CA GLY A 21 -2.71 10.09 -9.08
C GLY A 21 -4.03 9.35 -8.85
N ALA A 22 -4.00 8.03 -8.64
CA ALA A 22 -5.20 7.24 -8.28
C ALA A 22 -5.86 7.70 -6.96
N VAL A 23 -5.08 8.36 -6.10
CA VAL A 23 -5.51 8.99 -4.86
C VAL A 23 -4.92 10.41 -4.85
N GLN A 24 -5.64 11.35 -4.23
CA GLN A 24 -5.22 12.76 -4.07
C GLN A 24 -5.02 13.12 -2.59
N PRO A 25 -4.21 14.15 -2.28
CA PRO A 25 -4.01 14.57 -0.90
C PRO A 25 -5.34 14.96 -0.22
N GLY A 26 -5.55 14.47 1.00
CA GLY A 26 -6.76 14.73 1.78
C GLY A 26 -7.92 13.77 1.53
N GLU A 27 -7.82 12.87 0.54
CA GLU A 27 -8.80 11.80 0.36
C GLU A 27 -8.68 10.75 1.46
N ARG A 28 -9.83 10.23 1.92
CA ARG A 28 -9.85 9.14 2.89
C ARG A 28 -9.86 7.82 2.14
N VAL A 29 -8.82 7.03 2.33
CA VAL A 29 -8.66 5.72 1.69
C VAL A 29 -8.89 4.61 2.71
N LEU A 30 -9.60 3.58 2.30
CA LEU A 30 -9.77 2.33 3.04
C LEU A 30 -9.13 1.21 2.23
N VAL A 31 -8.13 0.54 2.80
CA VAL A 31 -7.56 -0.68 2.22
C VAL A 31 -8.34 -1.87 2.77
N ILE A 32 -8.88 -2.69 1.89
CA ILE A 32 -9.66 -3.89 2.23
C ILE A 32 -8.94 -5.08 1.63
N ASP A 33 -8.79 -6.12 2.45
CA ASP A 33 -8.26 -7.41 2.04
C ASP A 33 -9.25 -8.48 2.50
N ASP A 34 -9.31 -9.60 1.78
CA ASP A 34 -10.20 -10.70 2.16
C ASP A 34 -9.67 -11.45 3.39
N LEU A 35 -8.36 -11.64 3.46
CA LEU A 35 -7.66 -12.28 4.56
C LEU A 35 -6.28 -11.65 4.78
N VAL A 36 -6.10 -11.06 5.97
CA VAL A 36 -4.77 -10.60 6.39
C VAL A 36 -4.01 -11.74 7.06
N ALA A 37 -2.93 -12.20 6.43
CA ALA A 37 -1.99 -13.18 7.00
C ALA A 37 -0.79 -12.49 7.68
N THR A 38 0.36 -12.40 6.99
CA THR A 38 1.58 -11.74 7.52
C THR A 38 1.49 -10.21 7.48
N GLY A 39 0.53 -9.67 6.73
CA GLY A 39 0.37 -8.23 6.52
C GLY A 39 1.39 -7.60 5.57
N GLY A 40 2.24 -8.37 4.89
CA GLY A 40 3.25 -7.85 3.96
C GLY A 40 2.63 -7.00 2.84
N THR A 41 1.58 -7.52 2.21
CA THR A 41 0.82 -6.85 1.15
C THR A 41 0.12 -5.58 1.64
N LEU A 42 -0.57 -5.68 2.78
CA LEU A 42 -1.23 -4.52 3.41
C LEU A 42 -0.23 -3.42 3.77
N GLY A 43 0.93 -3.80 4.31
CA GLY A 43 2.01 -2.88 4.63
C GLY A 43 2.57 -2.18 3.39
N ALA A 44 2.71 -2.90 2.27
CA ALA A 44 3.12 -2.30 0.99
C ALA A 44 2.08 -1.29 0.49
N ALA A 45 0.79 -1.62 0.56
CA ALA A 45 -0.30 -0.72 0.19
C ALA A 45 -0.31 0.56 1.04
N ILE A 46 -0.12 0.44 2.37
CA ILE A 46 -0.03 1.60 3.27
C ILE A 46 1.19 2.47 2.93
N ARG A 47 2.34 1.88 2.60
CA ARG A 47 3.54 2.64 2.19
C ARG A 47 3.32 3.39 0.87
N LEU A 48 2.67 2.76 -0.11
CA LEU A 48 2.29 3.43 -1.38
C LEU A 48 1.41 4.66 -1.12
N LEU A 49 0.44 4.54 -0.22
CA LEU A 49 -0.47 5.65 0.14
C LEU A 49 0.24 6.73 0.97
N GLY A 50 1.07 6.32 1.94
CA GLY A 50 1.72 7.19 2.91
C GLY A 50 2.91 7.97 2.36
N ARG A 51 3.70 7.40 1.44
CA ARG A 51 4.83 8.12 0.80
C ARG A 51 4.37 9.29 -0.05
N HIS A 52 3.17 9.20 -0.62
CA HIS A 52 2.76 10.15 -1.64
C HIS A 52 1.70 11.14 -1.17
N LEU A 53 0.83 10.80 -0.22
CA LEU A 53 -0.45 11.50 -0.13
C LEU A 53 -1.06 11.66 1.27
N LEU A 54 -0.85 10.73 2.22
CA LEU A 54 -1.74 10.62 3.39
C LEU A 54 -1.04 10.34 4.74
N THR A 55 -1.65 10.86 5.82
CA THR A 55 -1.41 10.42 7.20
C THR A 55 -2.27 9.19 7.49
N CYS A 56 -1.65 8.03 7.66
CA CYS A 56 -2.35 6.79 7.99
C CYS A 56 -2.57 6.70 9.51
N ASN A 57 -3.79 6.96 9.98
CA ASN A 57 -4.17 6.67 11.36
C ASN A 57 -4.43 5.16 11.47
N HIS A 58 -3.54 4.45 12.15
CA HIS A 58 -3.82 3.07 12.58
C HIS A 58 -4.90 3.13 13.67
N ALA A 59 -6.07 2.59 13.36
CA ALA A 59 -7.10 2.29 14.35
C ALA A 59 -7.00 0.82 14.76
#